data_AF-A0A4Y2TBA2-F1
#
_entry.id   AF-A0A4Y2TBA2-F1
#
_cell.length_a   1.000
_cell.length_b   1.000
_cell.length_c   1.000
_cell.angle_alpha   90.00
_cell.angle_beta   90.00
_cell.angle_gamma   90.00
#
_symmetry.space_group_name_H-M   'P 1'
#
loop_
_entity.id
_entity.type
_entity.pdbx_description
1 polymer ?
#
loop_
_entity_poly.entity_id
_entity_poly.type
_entity_poly.pdbx_seq_one_letter_code
_entity_poly.pdbx_strand_id
1 'polypeptide(L)'
;MSEVERLAEMERLRRQKETESRLVEEETSKRIEEIVAKRVEEELEKRKDDIEKEVLRRVEEAKKIMEKQMLEEMERRQKLELEAQRAKEEEERKKREQLEKILEENKRKIEEAQKKIDEERLAIIEDQRKIDEERRRLMKEKEKKLKEEQQIILNKGKVRPKLSFSLKPIG
;
A
#
# COMPACT_ATOMS: atom_id res chain seq x y z
N MET A 1 -38.82 109.69 -1.97
CA MET A 1 -38.25 108.39 -1.61
C MET A 1 -36.99 108.64 -0.81
N SER A 2 -36.83 107.96 0.31
CA SER A 2 -35.62 108.09 1.16
C SER A 2 -34.43 107.38 0.49
N GLU A 3 -33.21 107.81 0.79
CA GLU A 3 -31.97 107.19 0.29
C GLU A 3 -31.91 105.68 0.63
N VAL A 4 -32.53 105.28 1.74
CA VAL A 4 -32.68 103.89 2.19
C VAL A 4 -33.55 103.06 1.24
N GLU A 5 -34.65 103.62 0.71
CA GLU A 5 -35.53 102.92 -0.24
C GLU A 5 -34.83 102.66 -1.58
N ARG A 6 -34.02 103.62 -2.06
CA ARG A 6 -33.23 103.48 -3.28
C ARG A 6 -32.13 102.42 -3.15
N LEU A 7 -31.48 102.35 -1.99
CA LEU A 7 -30.48 101.33 -1.67
C LEU A 7 -31.11 99.93 -1.57
N ALA A 8 -32.28 99.80 -0.93
CA ALA A 8 -33.01 98.54 -0.82
C ALA A 8 -33.50 98.03 -2.19
N GLU A 9 -33.94 98.92 -3.08
CA GLU A 9 -34.32 98.57 -4.45
C GLU A 9 -33.12 98.09 -5.28
N MET A 10 -31.97 98.76 -5.16
CA MET A 10 -30.72 98.31 -5.80
C MET A 10 -30.24 96.95 -5.27
N GLU A 11 -30.37 96.69 -3.97
CA GLU A 11 -30.01 95.39 -3.38
C GLU A 11 -30.95 94.26 -3.85
N ARG A 12 -32.25 94.54 -3.95
CA ARG A 12 -33.24 93.59 -4.50
C ARG A 12 -32.91 93.24 -5.95
N LEU A 13 -32.60 94.25 -6.77
CA LEU A 13 -32.23 94.06 -8.16
C LEU A 13 -30.93 93.24 -8.29
N ARG A 14 -29.95 93.46 -7.40
CA ARG A 14 -28.72 92.67 -7.35
C ARG A 14 -29.00 91.20 -7.03
N ARG A 15 -29.82 90.90 -6.01
CA ARG A 15 -30.17 89.53 -5.64
C ARG A 15 -30.97 88.81 -6.73
N GLN A 16 -31.86 89.53 -7.43
CA GLN A 16 -32.57 88.98 -8.59
C GLN A 16 -31.60 88.61 -9.72
N LYS A 17 -30.69 89.52 -10.09
CA LYS A 17 -29.66 89.23 -11.10
C LYS A 17 -28.74 88.08 -10.71
N GLU A 18 -28.38 87.97 -9.44
CA GLU A 18 -27.55 86.86 -8.92
C GLU A 18 -28.28 85.52 -8.99
N THR A 19 -29.57 85.49 -8.64
CA THR A 19 -30.40 84.28 -8.72
C THR A 19 -30.64 83.88 -10.18
N GLU A 20 -30.91 84.84 -11.06
CA GLU A 20 -31.04 84.60 -12.51
C GLU A 20 -29.71 84.10 -13.10
N SER A 21 -28.57 84.72 -12.75
CA SER A 21 -27.25 84.26 -13.20
C SER A 21 -26.97 82.84 -12.74
N ARG A 22 -27.27 82.51 -11.48
CA ARG A 22 -27.10 81.17 -10.94
C ARG A 22 -28.00 80.14 -11.62
N LEU A 23 -29.25 80.47 -11.91
CA LEU A 23 -30.16 79.59 -12.64
C LEU A 23 -29.66 79.32 -14.06
N VAL A 24 -29.14 80.35 -14.75
CA VAL A 24 -28.54 80.21 -16.08
C VAL A 24 -27.26 79.37 -16.02
N GLU A 25 -26.40 79.57 -15.01
CA GLU A 25 -25.21 78.74 -14.79
C GLU A 25 -25.58 77.27 -14.55
N GLU A 26 -26.55 76.99 -13.67
CA GLU A 26 -26.99 75.63 -13.40
C GLU A 26 -27.64 74.97 -14.64
N GLU A 27 -28.44 75.70 -15.41
CA GLU A 27 -29.04 75.21 -16.64
C GLU A 27 -27.99 74.95 -17.72
N THR A 28 -27.00 75.83 -17.86
CA THR A 28 -25.89 75.65 -18.81
C THR A 28 -24.98 74.49 -18.42
N SER A 29 -24.66 74.31 -17.13
CA SER A 29 -23.93 73.13 -16.63
C SER A 29 -24.66 71.83 -16.94
N LYS A 30 -25.97 71.75 -16.66
CA LYS A 30 -26.79 70.57 -17.00
C LYS A 30 -26.77 70.27 -18.49
N ARG A 31 -26.91 71.30 -19.33
CA ARG A 31 -26.86 71.14 -20.79
C ARG A 31 -25.51 70.65 -21.28
N ILE A 32 -24.41 71.11 -20.68
CA ILE A 32 -23.06 70.64 -20.99
C ILE A 32 -22.92 69.17 -20.59
N GLU A 33 -23.35 68.78 -19.39
CA GLU A 33 -23.33 67.40 -18.91
C GLU A 33 -24.10 66.46 -19.85
N GLU A 34 -25.31 66.85 -20.27
CA GLU A 34 -26.11 66.06 -21.22
C GLU A 34 -25.41 65.88 -22.57
N ILE A 35 -24.79 66.94 -23.11
CA ILE A 35 -24.05 66.87 -24.37
C ILE A 35 -22.83 65.96 -24.23
N VAL A 36 -22.10 66.07 -23.12
CA VAL A 36 -20.94 65.22 -22.83
C VAL A 36 -21.37 63.77 -22.69
N ALA A 37 -22.43 63.48 -21.92
CA ALA A 37 -22.95 62.14 -21.73
C ALA A 37 -23.35 61.49 -23.05
N LYS A 38 -24.14 62.20 -23.89
CA LYS A 38 -24.53 61.71 -25.22
C LYS A 38 -23.32 61.43 -26.10
N ARG A 39 -22.34 62.33 -26.12
CA ARG A 39 -21.13 62.14 -26.93
C ARG A 39 -20.29 60.95 -26.45
N VAL A 40 -20.20 60.73 -25.14
CA VAL A 40 -19.52 59.56 -24.57
C VAL A 40 -20.26 58.28 -24.94
N GLU A 41 -21.59 58.26 -24.82
CA GLU A 41 -22.43 57.12 -25.18
C GLU A 41 -22.28 56.77 -26.67
N GLU A 42 -22.36 57.75 -27.57
CA GLU A 42 -22.15 57.54 -29.01
C GLU A 42 -20.76 57.00 -29.34
N GLU A 43 -19.70 57.50 -28.69
CA GLU A 43 -18.34 57.00 -28.89
C GLU A 43 -18.13 55.59 -28.32
N LEU A 44 -18.81 55.25 -27.22
CA LEU A 44 -18.81 53.89 -26.67
C LEU A 44 -19.55 52.93 -27.59
N GLU A 45 -20.72 53.30 -28.11
CA GLU A 45 -21.51 52.43 -29.00
C GLU A 45 -20.75 52.15 -30.31
N LYS A 46 -20.04 53.14 -30.87
CA LYS A 46 -19.17 52.94 -32.05
C LYS A 46 -18.06 51.93 -31.83
N ARG A 47 -17.56 51.78 -30.59
CA ARG A 47 -16.43 50.90 -30.24
C ARG A 47 -16.87 49.62 -29.54
N LYS A 48 -18.17 49.47 -29.28
CA LYS A 48 -18.72 48.37 -28.50
C LYS A 48 -18.36 47.01 -29.09
N ASP A 49 -18.57 46.82 -30.38
CA ASP A 49 -18.25 45.56 -31.06
C ASP A 49 -16.76 45.20 -30.97
N ASP A 50 -15.87 46.20 -31.08
CA ASP A 50 -14.43 45.99 -30.99
C ASP A 50 -13.99 45.66 -29.55
N ILE A 51 -14.59 46.33 -28.57
CA ILE A 51 -14.39 46.02 -27.14
C ILE A 51 -14.89 44.61 -26.83
N GLU A 52 -16.09 44.24 -27.29
CA GLU A 52 -16.67 42.91 -27.09
C GLU A 52 -15.79 41.83 -27.72
N LYS A 53 -15.32 42.02 -28.96
CA LYS A 53 -14.39 41.10 -29.62
C LYS A 53 -13.09 40.93 -28.86
N GLU A 54 -12.49 42.01 -28.38
CA GLU A 54 -11.23 41.94 -27.62
C GLU A 54 -11.44 41.26 -26.26
N VAL A 55 -12.56 41.53 -25.58
CA VAL A 55 -12.92 40.84 -24.34
C VAL A 55 -13.10 39.34 -24.58
N LEU A 56 -13.84 38.97 -25.63
CA LEU A 56 -14.04 37.56 -26.00
C LEU A 56 -12.70 36.87 -26.30
N ARG A 57 -11.82 37.52 -27.07
CA ARG A 57 -10.49 36.99 -27.39
C ARG A 57 -9.68 36.73 -26.12
N ARG A 58 -9.63 37.70 -25.20
CA ARG A 58 -8.89 37.55 -23.93
C ARG A 58 -9.46 36.44 -23.06
N VAL A 59 -10.78 36.31 -23.00
CA VAL A 59 -11.45 35.24 -22.25
C VAL A 59 -11.14 33.87 -22.85
N GLU A 60 -11.16 33.75 -24.18
CA GLU A 60 -10.83 32.50 -24.87
C GLU A 60 -9.36 32.11 -24.68
N GLU A 61 -8.44 33.06 -24.80
CA GLU A 61 -7.01 32.84 -24.54
C GLU A 61 -6.77 32.40 -23.09
N ALA A 62 -7.41 33.07 -22.13
CA ALA A 62 -7.32 32.70 -20.71
C ALA A 62 -7.88 31.30 -20.44
N LYS A 63 -9.04 30.96 -21.03
CA LYS A 63 -9.63 29.61 -20.95
C LYS A 63 -8.69 28.56 -21.50
N LYS A 64 -8.08 28.80 -22.65
CA LYS A 64 -7.14 27.87 -23.30
C LYS A 64 -5.89 27.62 -22.47
N ILE A 65 -5.34 28.67 -21.84
CA ILE A 65 -4.21 28.54 -20.92
C ILE A 65 -4.61 27.71 -19.70
N MET A 66 -5.74 28.03 -19.09
CA MET A 66 -6.25 27.33 -17.91
C MET A 66 -6.54 25.85 -18.21
N GLU A 67 -7.19 25.55 -19.34
CA GLU A 67 -7.48 24.18 -19.77
C GLU A 67 -6.20 23.38 -19.99
N LYS A 68 -5.21 23.96 -20.67
CA LYS A 68 -3.90 23.33 -20.88
C LYS A 68 -3.21 23.02 -19.54
N GLN A 69 -3.18 23.98 -18.62
CA GLN A 69 -2.58 23.79 -17.30
C GLN A 69 -3.32 22.70 -16.49
N MET A 70 -4.65 22.69 -16.55
CA MET A 70 -5.47 21.69 -15.87
C MET A 70 -5.22 20.29 -16.43
N LEU A 71 -5.14 20.14 -17.76
CA LEU A 71 -4.82 18.85 -18.40
C LEU A 71 -3.42 18.37 -18.02
N GLU A 72 -2.40 19.23 -18.09
CA GLU A 72 -1.03 18.90 -17.70
C GLU A 72 -0.94 18.48 -16.22
N GLU A 73 -1.68 19.16 -15.33
CA GLU A 73 -1.74 18.80 -13.92
C GLU A 73 -2.43 17.44 -13.69
N MET A 74 -3.54 17.19 -14.39
CA MET A 74 -4.25 15.90 -14.31
C MET A 74 -3.38 14.75 -14.81
N GLU A 75 -2.72 14.89 -15.95
CA GLU A 75 -1.79 13.88 -16.49
C GLU A 75 -0.64 13.59 -15.51
N ARG A 76 -0.08 14.65 -14.91
CA ARG A 76 0.98 14.51 -13.91
C ARG A 76 0.49 13.76 -12.67
N ARG A 77 -0.70 14.10 -12.16
CA ARG A 77 -1.31 13.40 -11.00
C ARG A 77 -1.57 11.93 -11.32
N GLN A 78 -2.15 11.64 -12.48
CA GLN A 78 -2.42 10.27 -12.91
C GLN A 78 -1.12 9.45 -13.03
N LYS A 79 -0.06 10.04 -13.58
CA LYS A 79 1.24 9.37 -13.69
C LYS A 79 1.85 9.06 -12.31
N LEU A 80 1.80 10.02 -11.38
CA LEU A 80 2.29 9.84 -10.01
C LEU A 80 1.49 8.76 -9.26
N GLU A 81 0.17 8.75 -9.43
CA GLU A 81 -0.70 7.74 -8.82
C GLU A 81 -0.40 6.33 -9.37
N LEU A 82 -0.25 6.20 -10.69
CA LEU A 82 0.11 4.93 -11.32
C LEU A 82 1.49 4.44 -10.88
N GLU A 83 2.48 5.34 -10.78
CA GLU A 83 3.82 5.00 -10.31
C GLU A 83 3.80 4.56 -8.84
N ALA A 84 3.06 5.27 -7.98
CA ALA A 84 2.88 4.89 -6.59
C ALA A 84 2.17 3.54 -6.44
N GLN A 85 1.16 3.25 -7.26
CA GLN A 85 0.49 1.96 -7.28
C GLN A 85 1.44 0.84 -7.71
N ARG A 86 2.23 1.04 -8.78
CA ARG A 86 3.23 0.08 -9.23
C ARG A 86 4.30 -0.19 -8.17
N ALA A 87 4.78 0.86 -7.51
CA ALA A 87 5.77 0.72 -6.44
C ALA A 87 5.22 -0.12 -5.27
N LYS A 88 3.98 0.13 -4.86
CA LYS A 88 3.29 -0.68 -3.83
C LYS A 88 3.11 -2.14 -4.25
N GLU A 89 2.68 -2.38 -5.49
CA GLU A 89 2.51 -3.73 -6.02
C GLU A 89 3.85 -4.48 -6.08
N GLU A 90 4.93 -3.82 -6.50
CA GLU A 90 6.26 -4.43 -6.51
C GLU A 90 6.77 -4.73 -5.10
N GLU A 91 6.53 -3.84 -4.14
CA GLU A 91 6.89 -4.07 -2.74
C GLU A 91 6.11 -5.27 -2.16
N GLU A 92 4.80 -5.35 -2.41
CA GLU A 92 3.98 -6.50 -2.00
C GLU A 92 4.44 -7.79 -2.68
N ARG A 93 4.79 -7.74 -3.97
CA ARG A 93 5.32 -8.90 -4.69
C ARG A 93 6.61 -9.39 -4.06
N LYS A 94 7.56 -8.49 -3.77
CA LYS A 94 8.82 -8.82 -3.08
C LYS A 94 8.57 -9.43 -1.70
N LYS A 95 7.62 -8.89 -0.92
CA LYS A 95 7.24 -9.47 0.38
C LYS A 95 6.67 -10.88 0.23
N ARG A 96 5.81 -11.11 -0.76
CA ARG A 96 5.24 -12.44 -1.04
C ARG A 96 6.33 -13.44 -1.45
N GLU A 97 7.23 -13.05 -2.36
CA GLU A 97 8.36 -13.88 -2.78
C GLU A 97 9.29 -14.23 -1.60
N GLN A 98 9.55 -13.28 -0.70
CA GLN A 98 10.33 -13.53 0.51
C GLN A 98 9.63 -14.49 1.47
N LEU A 99 8.33 -14.31 1.70
CA LEU A 99 7.54 -15.20 2.53
C LEU A 99 7.48 -16.62 1.96
N GLU A 100 7.33 -16.75 0.63
CA GLU A 100 7.32 -18.05 -0.05
C GLU A 100 8.65 -18.78 0.13
N LYS A 101 9.79 -18.09 -0.02
CA LYS A 101 11.12 -18.66 0.26
C LYS A 101 11.25 -19.15 1.70
N ILE A 102 10.80 -18.36 2.67
CA ILE A 102 10.84 -18.75 4.09
C ILE A 102 9.99 -20.00 4.32
N LEU A 103 8.79 -20.06 3.73
CA LEU A 103 7.90 -21.21 3.85
C LEU A 103 8.50 -22.47 3.21
N GLU A 104 9.12 -22.34 2.04
CA GLU A 104 9.79 -23.44 1.35
C GLU A 104 10.97 -23.98 2.18
N GLU A 105 11.82 -23.10 2.70
CA GLU A 105 12.93 -23.49 3.58
C GLU A 105 12.44 -24.17 4.86
N ASN A 106 11.37 -23.66 5.49
CA ASN A 106 10.79 -24.27 6.68
C ASN A 106 10.19 -25.64 6.38
N LYS A 107 9.47 -25.76 5.26
CA LYS A 107 8.93 -27.04 4.81
C LYS A 107 10.04 -28.06 4.59
N ARG A 108 11.12 -27.67 3.92
CA ARG A 108 12.29 -28.53 3.70
C ARG A 108 12.92 -28.98 5.01
N LYS A 109 13.10 -28.07 5.97
CA LYS A 109 13.63 -28.42 7.30
C LYS A 109 12.75 -29.41 8.04
N ILE A 110 11.42 -29.25 7.96
CA ILE A 110 10.45 -30.17 8.56
C ILE A 110 10.54 -31.55 7.89
N GLU A 111 10.57 -31.59 6.56
CA GLU A 111 10.69 -32.85 5.81
C GLU A 111 12.01 -33.58 6.13
N GLU A 112 13.12 -32.86 6.18
CA GLU A 112 14.43 -33.44 6.55
C GLU A 112 14.44 -33.95 8.00
N ALA A 113 13.84 -33.21 8.94
CA ALA A 113 13.71 -33.64 10.33
C ALA A 113 12.81 -34.89 10.45
N GLN A 114 11.69 -34.91 9.74
CA GLN A 114 10.77 -36.04 9.74
C GLN A 114 11.44 -37.29 9.16
N LYS A 115 12.18 -37.15 8.06
CA LYS A 115 12.93 -38.24 7.45
C LYS A 115 13.97 -38.83 8.40
N LYS A 116 14.70 -38.00 9.14
CA LYS A 116 15.65 -38.47 10.17
C LYS A 116 14.95 -39.26 11.28
N ILE A 117 13.82 -38.76 11.78
CA ILE A 117 13.05 -39.45 12.82
C ILE A 117 12.57 -40.82 12.30
N ASP A 118 12.11 -40.90 11.06
CA ASP A 118 11.64 -42.15 10.47
C ASP A 118 12.79 -43.13 10.20
N GLU A 119 13.95 -42.65 9.77
CA GLU A 119 15.19 -43.46 9.68
C GLU A 119 15.62 -44.02 11.04
N GLU A 120 15.62 -43.20 12.09
CA GLU A 120 15.94 -43.63 13.46
C GLU A 120 14.94 -44.67 13.98
N ARG A 121 13.64 -44.47 13.72
CA ARG A 121 12.60 -45.45 14.07
C ARG A 121 12.82 -46.79 13.38
N LEU A 122 13.15 -46.78 12.09
CA LEU A 122 13.43 -48.00 11.33
C LEU A 122 14.67 -48.72 11.88
N ALA A 123 15.74 -47.98 12.20
CA ALA A 123 16.94 -48.55 12.80
C ALA A 123 16.65 -49.26 14.14
N ILE A 124 15.87 -48.63 15.02
CA ILE A 124 15.45 -49.22 16.30
C ILE A 124 14.67 -50.53 16.08
N ILE A 125 13.75 -50.56 15.10
CA ILE A 125 12.97 -51.75 14.78
C ILE A 125 13.88 -52.88 14.25
N GLU A 126 14.86 -52.55 13.41
CA GLU A 126 15.80 -53.53 12.88
C GLU A 126 16.67 -54.14 13.98
N ASP A 127 17.17 -53.31 14.90
CA ASP A 127 17.96 -53.76 16.04
C ASP A 127 17.14 -54.63 16.99
N GLN A 128 15.89 -54.25 17.27
CA GLN A 128 14.97 -55.09 18.05
C GLN A 128 14.75 -56.46 17.38
N ARG A 129 14.62 -56.49 16.05
CA ARG A 129 14.50 -57.75 15.29
C ARG A 129 15.76 -58.62 15.42
N LYS A 130 16.95 -58.03 15.37
CA LYS A 130 18.23 -58.76 15.55
C LYS A 130 18.32 -59.36 16.95
N ILE A 131 18.00 -58.59 17.98
CA ILE A 131 17.98 -59.06 19.38
C ILE A 131 17.01 -60.23 19.56
N ASP A 132 15.81 -60.13 18.99
CA ASP A 132 14.82 -61.20 19.08
C ASP A 132 15.25 -62.47 18.33
N GLU A 133 15.92 -62.31 17.18
CA GLU A 133 16.49 -63.43 16.43
C GLU A 133 17.61 -64.13 17.21
N GLU A 134 18.55 -63.35 17.79
CA GLU A 134 19.62 -63.88 18.64
C GLU A 134 19.06 -64.59 19.88
N ARG A 135 18.06 -64.00 20.55
CA ARG A 135 17.36 -64.66 21.67
C ARG A 135 16.76 -65.99 21.25
N ARG A 136 16.09 -66.07 20.09
CA ARG A 136 15.54 -67.34 19.59
C ARG A 136 16.63 -68.36 19.27
N ARG A 137 17.76 -67.95 18.68
CA ARG A 137 18.90 -68.85 18.40
C ARG A 137 19.48 -69.41 19.69
N LEU A 138 19.72 -68.55 20.68
CA LEU A 138 20.29 -68.92 21.98
C LEU A 138 19.33 -69.82 22.77
N MET A 139 18.02 -69.59 22.70
CA MET A 139 17.01 -70.49 23.27
C MET A 139 17.03 -71.87 22.61
N LYS A 140 17.12 -71.94 21.26
CA LYS A 140 17.23 -73.21 20.54
C LYS A 140 18.51 -73.97 20.89
N GLU A 141 19.65 -73.29 21.01
CA GLU A 141 20.90 -73.91 21.45
C GLU A 141 20.81 -74.45 22.89
N LYS A 142 20.23 -73.68 23.81
CA LYS A 142 20.01 -74.14 25.19
C LYS A 142 19.10 -75.36 25.24
N GLU A 143 18.00 -75.35 24.47
CA GLU A 143 17.09 -76.50 24.40
C GLU A 143 17.78 -77.74 23.82
N LYS A 144 18.63 -77.57 22.79
CA LYS A 144 19.43 -78.66 22.22
C LYS A 144 20.41 -79.23 23.23
N LYS A 145 21.16 -78.38 23.94
CA LYS A 145 22.10 -78.80 25.00
C LYS A 145 21.39 -79.53 26.13
N LEU A 146 20.24 -79.03 26.59
CA LEU A 146 19.41 -79.70 27.60
C LEU A 146 18.96 -81.10 27.13
N LYS A 147 18.55 -81.25 25.86
CA LYS A 147 18.18 -82.55 25.28
C LYS A 147 19.38 -83.50 25.22
N GLU A 148 20.55 -83.01 24.81
CA GLU A 148 21.80 -83.78 24.77
C GLU A 148 22.23 -84.24 26.16
N GLU A 149 22.23 -83.34 27.16
CA GLU A 149 22.50 -83.66 28.56
C GLU A 149 21.51 -84.69 29.11
N GLN A 150 20.21 -84.51 28.83
CA GLN A 150 19.18 -85.46 29.23
C GLN A 150 19.38 -86.85 28.60
N GLN A 151 19.84 -86.93 27.35
CA GLN A 151 20.18 -88.21 26.70
C GLN A 151 21.37 -88.91 27.38
N ILE A 152 22.42 -88.15 27.77
CA ILE A 152 23.58 -88.68 28.50
C ILE A 152 23.17 -89.20 29.89
N ILE A 153 22.29 -88.47 30.60
CA ILE A 153 21.79 -88.87 31.92
C ILE A 153 20.91 -90.13 31.81
N LEU A 154 20.00 -90.17 30.84
CA LEU A 154 19.08 -91.31 30.65
C LEU A 154 19.73 -92.51 29.93
N ASN A 155 21.01 -92.40 29.51
CA ASN A 155 21.77 -93.40 28.74
C ASN A 155 21.03 -93.92 27.48
N LYS A 156 20.14 -93.10 26.90
CA LYS A 156 19.42 -93.44 25.68
C LYS A 156 20.42 -93.48 24.53
N GLY A 157 20.53 -94.61 23.83
CA GLY A 157 21.51 -94.80 22.74
C GLY A 157 22.94 -95.17 23.16
N LYS A 158 23.20 -95.55 24.43
CA LYS A 158 24.53 -95.94 24.95
C LYS A 158 25.61 -94.84 24.86
N VAL A 159 25.21 -93.58 24.97
CA VAL A 159 26.07 -92.39 24.75
C VAL A 159 26.96 -92.08 25.98
N ARG A 160 26.67 -92.65 27.15
CA ARG A 160 27.41 -92.36 28.39
C ARG A 160 28.83 -92.95 28.36
N PRO A 161 29.90 -92.17 28.60
CA PRO A 161 31.27 -92.68 28.68
C PRO A 161 31.44 -93.66 29.84
N LYS A 162 32.20 -94.75 29.64
CA LYS A 162 32.54 -95.68 30.72
C LYS A 162 33.51 -95.00 31.69
N LEU A 163 33.10 -94.85 32.94
CA LEU A 163 33.98 -94.41 34.03
C LEU A 163 34.91 -95.57 34.41
N SER A 164 36.21 -95.41 34.16
CA SER A 164 37.26 -96.26 34.71
C SER A 164 37.74 -95.65 36.03
N PHE A 165 37.35 -96.24 37.16
CA PHE A 165 37.94 -95.92 38.45
C PHE A 165 39.11 -96.87 38.72
N SER A 166 40.33 -96.34 38.77
CA SER A 166 41.46 -97.05 39.37
C SER A 166 41.34 -96.93 40.89
N LEU A 167 40.94 -98.01 41.55
CA LEU A 167 41.04 -98.10 43.01
C LEU A 167 42.53 -98.20 43.35
N LYS A 168 43.09 -97.15 43.95
CA LYS A 168 44.41 -97.27 44.58
C LYS A 168 44.28 -98.22 45.77
N PRO A 169 45.01 -99.35 45.80
CA PRO A 169 45.04 -100.20 46.97
C PRO A 169 45.74 -99.44 48.10
N ILE A 170 45.06 -99.29 49.24
CA ILE A 170 45.65 -98.87 50.50
C ILE A 170 46.20 -100.16 51.13
N GLY A 171 47.52 -100.25 51.22
CA GLY A 171 48.24 -101.32 51.92
C GLY A 171 48.28 -101.10 53.43
#